data_AF-A0AAF0ERM7-F1
#
_entry.id   AF-A0AAF0ERM7-F1
#
_cell.length_a   1.000
_cell.length_b   1.000
_cell.length_c   1.000
_cell.angle_alpha   90.00
_cell.angle_beta   90.00
_cell.angle_gamma   90.00
#
_symmetry.space_group_name_H-M   'P 1'
#
loop_
_entity.id
_entity.type
_entity.pdbx_description
1 polymer ?
#
loop_
_entity_poly.entity_id
_entity_poly.type
_entity_poly.pdbx_seq_one_letter_code
_entity_poly.pdbx_strand_id
1 'polypeptide(L)'
;METVQIAPATVAICVVAAAVIIALVIPRKKSSKSAPKSTGEYDPATGIGRGAPGFQTNVKRIALPADIVRRIRAGEQVSAEEITAAQERMAAAETAEKKNEWLPDAPKPKSRKGRKK
;
A
#
# COMPACT_ATOMS: atom_id res chain seq x y z
N MET A 1 -59.67 -50.95 -17.41
CA MET A 1 -58.59 -50.32 -16.61
C MET A 1 -57.32 -50.48 -17.41
N GLU A 2 -56.96 -49.45 -18.18
CA GLU A 2 -55.78 -49.53 -19.06
C GLU A 2 -54.52 -49.33 -18.23
N THR A 3 -53.74 -50.40 -18.09
CA THR A 3 -52.41 -50.35 -17.47
C THR A 3 -51.45 -49.78 -18.50
N VAL A 4 -51.09 -48.50 -18.34
CA VAL A 4 -50.05 -47.86 -19.15
C VAL A 4 -48.71 -48.54 -18.83
N GLN A 5 -48.19 -49.33 -19.79
CA GLN A 5 -46.83 -49.86 -19.71
C GLN A 5 -45.83 -48.74 -19.97
N ILE A 6 -45.35 -48.13 -18.89
CA ILE A 6 -44.33 -47.08 -18.94
C ILE A 6 -42.97 -47.77 -19.05
N ALA A 7 -42.31 -47.61 -20.20
CA ALA A 7 -40.97 -48.15 -20.43
C ALA A 7 -39.96 -47.59 -19.41
N PRO A 8 -38.96 -48.35 -18.97
CA PRO A 8 -38.01 -47.92 -17.93
C PRO A 8 -37.22 -46.66 -18.34
N ALA A 9 -37.04 -46.44 -19.65
CA ALA A 9 -36.38 -45.27 -20.19
C ALA A 9 -37.16 -43.97 -19.96
N THR A 10 -38.49 -43.98 -20.03
CA THR A 10 -39.30 -42.76 -19.81
C THR A 10 -39.35 -42.38 -18.34
N VAL A 11 -39.37 -43.37 -17.43
CA VAL A 11 -39.25 -43.12 -15.98
C VAL A 11 -37.90 -42.48 -15.66
N ALA A 12 -36.81 -42.99 -16.23
CA ALA A 12 -35.48 -42.42 -16.02
C ALA A 12 -35.39 -40.96 -16.49
N ILE A 13 -35.96 -40.63 -17.65
CA ILE A 13 -35.98 -39.26 -18.17
C ILE A 13 -36.78 -38.34 -17.24
N CYS A 14 -37.96 -38.77 -16.76
CA CYS A 14 -38.77 -37.99 -15.83
C CYS A 14 -38.07 -37.72 -14.49
N VAL A 15 -37.34 -38.71 -13.95
CA VAL A 15 -36.59 -38.54 -12.69
C VAL A 15 -35.44 -37.55 -12.85
N VAL A 16 -34.69 -37.62 -13.95
CA VAL A 16 -33.60 -36.67 -14.23
C VAL A 16 -34.15 -35.26 -14.45
N ALA A 17 -35.24 -35.12 -15.20
CA ALA A 17 -35.90 -33.83 -15.42
C ALA A 17 -36.39 -33.21 -14.09
N ALA A 18 -37.01 -34.01 -13.22
CA ALA A 18 -37.45 -33.56 -11.90
C ALA A 18 -36.26 -33.13 -11.03
N ALA A 19 -35.14 -33.87 -11.03
CA ALA A 19 -33.95 -33.52 -10.26
C ALA A 19 -33.30 -32.21 -10.74
N VAL A 20 -33.28 -31.95 -12.06
CA VAL A 20 -32.78 -30.69 -12.62
C VAL A 20 -33.67 -29.52 -12.23
N ILE A 21 -35.00 -29.69 -12.29
CA ILE A 21 -35.94 -28.64 -11.87
C ILE A 21 -35.80 -28.34 -10.38
N ILE A 22 -35.67 -29.37 -9.53
CA ILE A 22 -35.45 -29.22 -8.10
C ILE A 22 -34.12 -28.49 -7.82
N ALA A 23 -33.05 -28.81 -8.56
CA ALA A 23 -31.76 -28.14 -8.43
C ALA A 23 -31.78 -26.67 -8.90
N LEU A 24 -32.66 -26.30 -9.84
CA LEU A 24 -32.84 -24.93 -10.31
C LEU A 24 -33.78 -24.10 -9.41
N VAL A 25 -34.80 -24.73 -8.84
CA VAL A 25 -35.83 -24.03 -8.03
C VAL A 25 -35.41 -23.90 -6.56
N ILE A 26 -34.67 -24.86 -6.00
CA ILE A 26 -34.19 -24.75 -4.62
C ILE A 26 -32.96 -23.84 -4.59
N PRO A 27 -33.01 -22.69 -3.90
CA PRO A 27 -31.84 -21.82 -3.77
C PRO A 27 -30.74 -22.61 -3.07
N ARG A 28 -29.62 -22.78 -3.77
CA ARG A 28 -28.38 -23.35 -3.22
C ARG A 28 -28.00 -22.55 -1.97
N LYS A 29 -28.38 -23.04 -0.78
CA LYS A 29 -27.82 -22.57 0.48
C LYS A 29 -26.33 -22.86 0.42
N LYS A 30 -25.54 -21.87 0.01
CA LYS A 30 -24.09 -21.88 0.18
C LYS A 30 -23.87 -22.12 1.66
N SER A 31 -23.37 -23.31 2.01
CA SER A 31 -22.89 -23.59 3.35
C SER A 31 -21.84 -22.51 3.66
N SER A 32 -22.22 -21.53 4.46
CA SER A 32 -21.28 -20.59 5.04
C SER A 32 -20.38 -21.42 5.95
N LYS A 33 -19.27 -21.92 5.40
CA LYS A 33 -18.10 -22.25 6.21
C LYS A 33 -17.81 -20.98 6.99
N SER A 34 -18.13 -21.06 8.28
CA SER A 34 -17.87 -20.07 9.31
C SER A 34 -16.53 -19.41 9.06
N ALA A 35 -16.56 -18.09 8.86
CA ALA A 35 -15.36 -17.28 8.85
C ALA A 35 -14.53 -17.60 10.10
N PRO A 36 -13.23 -17.92 9.98
CA PRO A 36 -12.39 -18.07 11.15
C PRO A 36 -12.38 -16.72 11.88
N LYS A 37 -12.76 -16.72 13.17
CA LYS A 37 -12.53 -15.57 14.05
C LYS A 37 -11.02 -15.32 14.08
N SER A 38 -10.57 -14.34 13.32
CA SER A 38 -9.18 -13.90 13.32
C SER A 38 -8.91 -13.13 14.60
N THR A 39 -8.54 -13.84 15.66
CA THR A 39 -7.59 -13.31 16.67
C THR A 39 -6.17 -13.34 16.10
N GLY A 40 -6.04 -13.01 14.80
CA GLY A 40 -4.79 -13.00 14.08
C GLY A 40 -4.12 -11.65 14.28
N GLU A 41 -2.82 -11.68 14.49
CA GLU A 41 -1.92 -10.54 14.34
C GLU A 41 -2.38 -9.66 13.17
N TYR A 42 -2.55 -8.36 13.41
CA TYR A 42 -2.95 -7.43 12.35
C TYR A 42 -1.85 -7.37 11.30
N ASP A 43 -2.13 -7.84 10.09
CA ASP A 43 -1.22 -7.75 8.96
C ASP A 43 -1.37 -6.37 8.28
N PRO A 44 -0.40 -5.44 8.46
CA PRO A 44 -0.48 -4.09 7.94
C PRO A 44 -0.46 -4.01 6.41
N ALA A 45 -0.11 -5.11 5.74
CA ALA A 45 -0.11 -5.17 4.28
C ALA A 45 -1.49 -5.48 3.69
N THR A 46 -2.31 -6.25 4.41
CA THR A 46 -3.61 -6.77 3.94
C THR A 46 -4.81 -6.15 4.66
N GLY A 47 -4.59 -5.43 5.77
CA GLY A 47 -5.62 -4.69 6.48
C GLY A 47 -6.25 -3.58 5.63
N ILE A 48 -7.58 -3.51 5.63
CA ILE A 48 -8.32 -2.41 4.98
C ILE A 48 -7.95 -1.11 5.70
N GLY A 49 -7.15 -0.27 5.03
CA GLY A 49 -6.58 0.96 5.58
C GLY A 49 -5.22 0.83 6.28
N ARG A 50 -4.26 0.03 5.77
CA ARG A 50 -2.77 0.11 5.95
C ARG A 50 -2.17 0.67 7.25
N GLY A 51 -2.81 0.45 8.36
CA GLY A 51 -2.22 0.49 9.69
C GLY A 51 -3.27 0.21 10.76
N ALA A 52 -2.75 -0.15 11.92
CA ALA A 52 -3.44 -0.81 13.03
C ALA A 52 -4.67 -0.03 13.54
N PRO A 53 -5.61 -0.70 14.26
CA PRO A 53 -6.81 -0.07 14.81
C PRO A 53 -6.50 1.23 15.58
N GLY A 54 -7.04 2.36 15.11
CA GLY A 54 -6.96 3.66 15.80
C GLY A 54 -6.07 4.74 15.16
N PHE A 55 -5.38 4.49 14.04
CA PHE A 55 -4.53 5.49 13.38
C PHE A 55 -4.90 5.72 11.90
N GLN A 56 -4.75 6.97 11.45
CA GLN A 56 -4.94 7.37 10.05
C GLN A 56 -3.65 7.11 9.26
N THR A 57 -3.71 6.23 8.26
CA THR A 57 -2.54 5.48 7.75
C THR A 57 -2.27 5.69 6.25
N ASN A 58 -3.11 6.47 5.59
CA ASN A 58 -2.90 6.92 4.21
C ASN A 58 -2.01 8.17 4.12
N VAL A 59 -1.07 8.33 5.05
CA VAL A 59 -0.14 9.47 5.08
C VAL A 59 1.22 9.03 4.56
N LYS A 60 1.82 9.82 3.67
CA LYS A 60 3.15 9.58 3.13
C LYS A 60 4.18 9.68 4.27
N ARG A 61 5.01 8.65 4.45
CA ARG A 61 6.19 8.73 5.33
C ARG A 61 7.25 9.61 4.67
N ILE A 62 7.72 10.64 5.37
CA ILE A 62 8.74 11.58 4.88
C ILE A 62 9.96 11.45 5.78
N ALA A 63 11.16 11.48 5.19
CA ALA A 63 12.41 11.50 5.94
C ALA A 63 12.55 12.82 6.71
N LEU A 64 12.99 12.75 7.96
CA LEU A 64 13.24 13.92 8.80
C LEU A 64 14.73 14.32 8.73
N PRO A 65 15.05 15.63 8.67
CA PRO A 65 16.41 16.13 8.78
C PRO A 65 17.08 15.70 10.10
N ALA A 66 18.40 15.45 10.07
CA ALA A 66 19.14 14.91 11.22
C ALA A 66 19.06 15.80 12.47
N ASP A 67 19.03 17.12 12.29
CA ASP A 67 18.95 18.09 13.38
C ASP A 67 17.63 17.98 14.17
N ILE A 68 16.53 17.81 13.45
CA ILE A 68 15.19 17.62 14.03
C ILE A 68 15.12 16.28 14.77
N VAL A 69 15.69 15.23 14.20
CA VAL A 69 15.74 13.91 14.85
C VAL A 69 16.49 13.98 16.19
N ARG A 70 17.59 14.74 16.25
CA ARG A 70 18.34 14.93 17.49
C ARG A 70 17.50 15.64 18.56
N ARG A 71 16.77 16.70 18.19
CA ARG A 71 15.90 17.47 19.10
C ARG A 71 14.73 16.63 19.63
N ILE A 72 14.08 15.87 18.74
CA ILE A 72 12.99 14.95 19.14
C ILE A 72 13.52 13.88 20.10
N ARG A 73 14.69 13.30 19.83
CA ARG A 73 15.31 12.31 20.75
C ARG A 73 15.67 12.92 22.10
N ALA A 74 16.00 14.20 22.15
CA ALA A 74 16.26 14.93 23.39
C ALA A 74 14.98 15.28 24.18
N GLY A 75 13.80 15.03 23.60
CA GLY A 75 12.51 15.34 24.23
C GLY A 75 12.07 16.81 24.07
N GLU A 76 12.69 17.56 23.15
CA GLU A 76 12.23 18.91 22.83
C GLU A 76 10.94 18.86 22.00
N GLN A 77 10.01 19.78 22.30
CA GLN A 77 8.80 19.97 21.50
C GLN A 77 9.16 20.71 20.21
N VAL A 78 9.09 20.01 19.08
CA VAL A 78 9.36 20.57 17.74
C VAL A 78 8.03 20.80 17.02
N SER A 79 7.81 22.01 16.50
CA SER A 79 6.57 22.34 15.78
C SER A 79 6.58 21.85 14.33
N ALA A 80 5.40 21.74 13.72
CA ALA A 80 5.27 21.30 12.32
C ALA A 80 6.00 22.25 11.36
N GLU A 81 5.96 23.55 11.64
CA GLU A 81 6.59 24.62 10.85
C GLU A 81 8.12 24.53 10.91
N GLU A 82 8.69 24.15 12.06
CA GLU A 82 10.13 23.94 12.17
C GLU A 82 10.59 22.73 11.34
N ILE A 83 9.78 21.67 11.30
CA ILE A 83 10.06 20.46 10.54
C ILE A 83 10.08 20.78 9.04
N THR A 84 9.06 21.48 8.53
CA THR A 84 8.98 21.86 7.11
C THR A 84 10.10 22.81 6.73
N ALA A 85 10.39 23.82 7.55
CA ALA A 85 11.49 24.75 7.31
C ALA A 85 12.86 24.03 7.25
N ALA A 86 13.08 23.04 8.12
CA ALA A 86 14.30 22.24 8.10
C ALA A 86 14.37 21.34 6.84
N GLN A 87 13.24 20.80 6.39
CA GLN A 87 13.16 20.01 5.16
C GLN A 87 13.45 20.84 3.91
N GLU A 88 12.91 22.07 3.83
CA GLU A 88 13.16 22.99 2.72
C GLU A 88 14.66 23.36 2.63
N ARG A 89 15.31 23.60 3.76
CA ARG A 89 16.76 23.88 3.81
C ARG A 89 17.59 22.72 3.29
N MET A 90 17.28 21.49 3.69
CA MET A 90 17.95 20.29 3.19
C MET A 90 17.75 20.10 1.69
N ALA A 91 16.52 20.26 1.19
CA ALA A 91 16.22 20.13 -0.24
C ALA A 91 16.95 21.21 -1.09
N ALA A 92 17.08 22.43 -0.56
CA ALA A 92 17.84 23.49 -1.19
C ALA A 92 19.36 23.21 -1.22
N ALA A 93 19.91 22.59 -0.17
CA ALA A 93 21.31 22.18 -0.12
C ALA A 93 21.62 21.08 -1.15
N GLU A 94 20.80 20.02 -1.23
CA GLU A 94 21.00 18.93 -2.19
C GLU A 94 20.92 19.39 -3.65
N THR A 95 20.06 20.37 -3.94
CA THR A 95 19.95 20.93 -5.29
C THR A 95 21.11 21.86 -5.65
N ALA A 96 21.71 22.54 -4.67
CA ALA A 96 22.92 23.33 -4.88
C ALA A 96 24.15 22.44 -5.11
N GLU A 97 24.30 21.35 -4.36
CA GLU A 97 25.40 20.39 -4.53
C GLU A 97 25.35 19.71 -5.89
N LYS A 98 24.17 19.22 -6.33
CA LYS A 98 24.01 18.59 -7.65
C LYS A 98 24.33 19.53 -8.81
N LYS A 99 24.07 20.84 -8.68
CA LYS A 99 24.46 21.82 -9.71
C LYS A 99 25.97 21.96 -9.81
N ASN A 100 26.68 21.91 -8.69
CA ASN A 100 28.14 22.00 -8.68
C ASN A 100 28.80 20.72 -9.17
N GLU A 101 28.19 19.56 -8.94
CA GLU A 101 28.69 18.26 -9.43
C GLU A 101 28.51 18.09 -10.94
N TRP A 102 27.47 18.69 -11.53
CA TRP A 102 27.24 18.68 -12.97
C TRP A 102 28.14 19.67 -13.74
N LEU A 103 28.62 20.74 -13.09
CA LEU A 103 29.50 21.71 -13.73
C LEU A 103 30.94 21.18 -13.72
N PRO A 104 31.60 21.02 -14.88
CA PRO A 104 33.03 20.74 -14.89
C PRO A 104 33.78 21.91 -14.25
N ASP A 105 34.75 21.61 -13.37
CA ASP A 105 35.63 22.61 -12.78
C ASP A 105 36.24 23.48 -13.89
N ALA A 106 35.79 24.73 -13.99
CA ALA A 106 36.35 25.67 -14.92
C ALA A 106 37.84 25.88 -14.55
N PRO A 107 38.77 25.88 -15.53
CA PRO A 107 40.19 26.02 -15.22
C PRO A 107 40.43 27.38 -14.56
N LYS A 108 40.81 27.36 -13.28
CA LYS A 108 41.14 28.55 -12.51
C LYS A 108 42.21 29.35 -13.25
N PRO A 109 41.99 30.64 -13.58
CA PRO A 109 43.00 31.43 -14.28
C PRO A 109 44.24 31.55 -13.39
N LYS A 110 45.38 31.09 -13.91
CA LYS A 110 46.66 31.14 -13.20
C LYS A 110 46.98 32.60 -12.88
N SER A 111 46.97 32.95 -11.60
CA SER A 111 47.44 34.26 -11.12
C SER A 111 48.87 34.49 -11.63
N ARG A 112 49.07 35.48 -12.49
CA ARG A 112 50.41 35.91 -12.92
C ARG A 112 51.13 36.45 -11.68
N LYS A 113 52.02 35.64 -11.08
CA LYS A 113 52.94 36.10 -10.03
C LYS A 113 53.76 37.25 -10.59
N GLY A 114 53.78 38.34 -9.82
CA GLY A 114 54.32 39.63 -10.20
C GLY A 114 55.73 39.57 -10.76
N ARG A 115 55.91 40.22 -11.90
CA ARG A 115 57.20 40.61 -12.46
C ARG A 115 57.74 41.75 -11.57
N LYS A 116 58.71 41.45 -10.71
CA LYS A 116 59.41 42.47 -9.91
C LYS A 116 60.18 43.42 -10.83
N LYS A 117 60.22 44.69 -10.42
CA LYS A 117 60.90 45.84 -11.01
C LYS A 117 62.36 45.55 -11.33
#